data_AF-A0A970Y188-F1
#
_entry.id   AF-A0A970Y188-F1
#
_cell.length_a   1.000
_cell.length_b   1.000
_cell.length_c   1.000
_cell.angle_alpha   90.00
_cell.angle_beta   90.00
_cell.angle_gamma   90.00
#
_symmetry.space_group_name_H-M   'P 1'
#
loop_
_entity.id
_entity.type
_entity.pdbx_description
1 polymer ?
#
loop_
_entity_poly.entity_id
_entity_poly.type
_entity_poly.pdbx_seq_one_letter_code
_entity_poly.pdbx_strand_id
1 'polypeptide(L)'
;MHTTSGVTGFEYQPRPSSQLFAYYSGAYFSRNIVADGEDTIGFGHPGSPDTANRQIQEATGGYIHTFFKNPNYGTLIVLGQYAYVTRAPWYRAPSDTSDRHTHMVFGGVRFTLP
;
A
#
# COMPACT_ATOMS: atom_id res chain seq x y z
N MET A 1 22.96 -6.62 1.21
CA MET A 1 21.85 -6.03 0.43
C MET A 1 20.71 -5.78 1.39
N HIS A 2 20.19 -4.56 1.51
CA HIS A 2 19.13 -4.28 2.49
C HIS A 2 17.97 -3.53 1.82
N THR A 3 16.95 -4.29 1.46
CA THR A 3 15.62 -3.76 1.15
C THR A 3 14.80 -3.91 2.42
N THR A 4 14.12 -2.86 2.83
CA THR A 4 13.25 -2.89 4.01
C THR A 4 11.83 -2.61 3.57
N SER A 5 10.89 -3.40 4.07
CA SER A 5 9.48 -3.04 4.03
C SER A 5 8.85 -3.31 5.38
N GLY A 6 7.73 -2.64 5.62
CA GLY A 6 6.98 -2.79 6.85
C GLY A 6 5.58 -2.26 6.70
N VAL A 7 4.69 -2.79 7.54
CA VAL A 7 3.36 -2.28 7.76
C VAL A 7 3.13 -2.23 9.25
N THR A 8 2.46 -1.17 9.70
CA THR A 8 1.98 -1.03 11.06
C THR A 8 0.59 -0.43 11.02
N GLY A 9 -0.17 -0.59 12.09
CA GLY A 9 -1.51 -0.03 12.15
C GLY A 9 -2.25 -0.43 13.40
N PHE A 10 -3.54 -0.12 13.39
CA PHE A 10 -4.46 -0.48 14.44
C PHE A 10 -5.80 -0.88 13.84
N GLU A 11 -6.52 -1.68 14.61
CA GLU A 11 -7.89 -2.05 14.35
C GLU A 11 -8.72 -1.76 15.59
N TYR A 12 -9.93 -1.26 15.39
CA TYR A 12 -10.83 -0.91 16.47
C TYR A 12 -12.26 -1.29 16.13
N GLN A 13 -12.89 -2.03 17.03
CA GLN A 13 -14.26 -2.51 16.89
C GLN A 13 -15.16 -1.80 17.91
N PRO A 14 -15.68 -0.59 17.62
CA PRO A 14 -16.54 0.14 18.55
C PRO A 14 -17.88 -0.55 18.83
N ARG A 15 -18.37 -1.35 17.88
CA ARG A 15 -19.64 -2.11 17.98
C ARG A 15 -19.48 -3.46 17.29
N PRO A 16 -20.26 -4.49 17.65
CA PRO A 16 -20.20 -5.78 16.97
C PRO A 16 -20.43 -5.73 15.45
N SER A 17 -21.13 -4.70 14.96
CA SER A 17 -21.41 -4.48 13.53
C SER A 17 -20.47 -3.48 12.84
N SER A 18 -19.52 -2.88 13.56
CA SER A 18 -18.68 -1.79 13.05
C SER A 18 -17.22 -2.00 13.43
N GLN A 19 -16.35 -2.09 12.43
CA GLN A 19 -14.90 -2.19 12.60
C GLN A 19 -14.21 -1.11 11.78
N LEU A 20 -13.27 -0.41 12.39
CA LEU A 20 -12.39 0.57 11.76
C LEU A 20 -10.99 0.00 11.72
N PHE A 21 -10.25 0.31 10.67
CA PHE A 21 -8.85 -0.03 10.56
C PHE A 21 -8.07 1.11 9.92
N ALA A 22 -6.82 1.25 10.32
CA ALA A 22 -5.88 2.13 9.65
C ALA A 22 -4.49 1.50 9.67
N TYR A 23 -3.81 1.58 8.53
CA TYR A 23 -2.47 1.06 8.36
C TYR A 23 -1.60 2.13 7.70
N TYR A 24 -0.33 2.11 8.06
CA TYR A 24 0.72 2.82 7.37
C TYR A 24 1.78 1.80 6.95
N SER A 25 2.12 1.78 5.67
CA SER A 25 3.10 0.87 5.11
C SER A 25 4.15 1.62 4.31
N GLY A 26 5.31 1.00 4.16
CA GLY A 26 6.38 1.53 3.36
C GLY A 26 7.33 0.45 2.88
N ALA A 27 7.94 0.72 1.73
CA ALA A 27 9.04 -0.04 1.19
C ALA A 27 10.16 0.92 0.80
N TYR A 28 11.38 0.56 1.15
CA TYR A 28 12.60 1.28 0.80
C TYR A 28 13.60 0.30 0.19
N PHE A 29 14.10 0.66 -0.99
CA PHE A 29 15.10 -0.09 -1.72
C PHE A 29 16.43 0.65 -1.58
N SER A 30 17.39 0.06 -0.87
CA SER A 30 18.73 0.66 -0.79
C SER A 30 19.44 0.53 -2.14
N ARG A 31 20.26 1.53 -2.48
CA ARG A 31 21.07 1.49 -3.69
C ARG A 31 22.03 0.31 -3.58
N ASN A 32 22.06 -0.51 -4.62
CA ASN A 32 22.90 -1.69 -4.64
C ASN A 32 23.16 -2.07 -6.08
N ILE A 33 24.39 -1.87 -6.53
CA ILE A 33 24.78 -1.93 -7.93
C ILE A 33 26.00 -2.85 -8.00
N VAL A 34 25.96 -3.81 -8.91
CA VAL A 34 27.08 -4.66 -9.27
C VAL A 34 27.35 -4.45 -10.76
N ALA A 35 28.61 -4.27 -11.14
CA ALA A 35 28.99 -4.17 -12.54
C ALA A 35 28.85 -5.54 -13.23
N ASP A 36 28.35 -5.53 -14.46
CA ASP A 36 28.26 -6.70 -15.32
C ASP A 36 28.76 -6.32 -16.72
N GLY A 37 30.06 -6.44 -16.94
CA GLY A 37 30.71 -5.90 -18.15
C GLY A 37 30.61 -4.37 -18.22
N GLU A 38 30.02 -3.85 -19.29
CA GLU A 38 29.70 -2.42 -19.46
C GLU A 38 28.36 -2.03 -18.82
N ASP A 39 27.57 -3.01 -18.38
CA ASP A 39 26.25 -2.84 -17.79
C ASP A 39 26.30 -2.88 -16.25
N THR A 40 25.14 -2.65 -15.64
CA THR A 40 24.98 -2.72 -14.19
C THR A 40 23.73 -3.50 -13.81
N ILE A 41 23.85 -4.30 -12.76
CA ILE A 41 22.76 -5.06 -12.16
C ILE A 41 22.41 -4.46 -10.80
N GLY A 42 21.13 -4.26 -10.54
CA GLY A 42 20.60 -3.94 -9.21
C GLY A 42 19.80 -2.64 -9.16
N PHE A 43 19.64 -2.09 -7.95
CA PHE A 43 18.76 -0.96 -7.68
C PHE A 43 19.51 0.37 -7.70
N GLY A 44 18.94 1.34 -8.41
CA GLY A 44 19.39 2.74 -8.38
C GLY A 44 20.69 3.03 -9.13
N HIS A 45 20.98 2.24 -10.17
CA HIS A 45 22.11 2.47 -11.07
C HIS A 45 22.01 3.82 -11.82
N PRO A 46 23.12 4.39 -12.30
CA PRO A 46 23.08 5.56 -13.18
C PRO A 46 22.18 5.31 -14.40
N GLY A 47 21.26 6.23 -14.67
CA GLY A 47 20.27 6.07 -15.74
C GLY A 47 19.04 5.24 -15.38
N SER A 48 18.85 4.85 -14.10
CA SER A 48 17.59 4.22 -13.65
C SER A 48 16.38 5.07 -14.06
N PRO A 49 15.30 4.47 -14.59
CA PRO A 49 14.13 5.22 -15.06
C PRO A 49 13.29 5.79 -13.91
N ASP A 50 12.40 6.72 -14.22
CA ASP A 50 11.40 7.30 -13.28
C ASP A 50 10.27 6.32 -12.90
N THR A 51 10.23 5.16 -13.57
CA THR A 51 9.38 4.01 -13.22
C THR A 51 9.99 3.14 -12.13
N ALA A 52 11.30 3.25 -11.88
CA ALA A 52 11.98 2.50 -10.82
C ALA A 52 11.92 3.27 -9.49
N ASN A 53 11.11 2.79 -8.54
CA ASN A 53 10.92 3.45 -7.25
C ASN A 53 12.02 3.10 -6.25
N ARG A 54 12.61 4.13 -5.63
CA ARG A 54 13.47 3.99 -4.44
C ARG A 54 12.64 3.76 -3.19
N GLN A 55 11.46 4.37 -3.12
CA GLN A 55 10.60 4.35 -1.95
C GLN A 55 9.14 4.38 -2.36
N ILE A 56 8.31 3.64 -1.64
CA ILE A 56 6.85 3.68 -1.72
C ILE A 56 6.33 3.78 -0.29
N GLN A 57 5.36 4.65 -0.06
CA GLN A 57 4.65 4.76 1.21
C GLN A 57 3.15 4.79 0.96
N GLU A 58 2.39 4.18 1.86
CA GLU A 58 0.94 4.12 1.76
C GLU A 58 0.32 4.35 3.14
N ALA A 59 -0.60 5.31 3.20
CA ALA A 59 -1.49 5.50 4.34
C ALA A 59 -2.88 5.02 3.95
N THR A 60 -3.41 4.05 4.67
CA THR A 60 -4.67 3.39 4.37
C THR A 60 -5.60 3.46 5.57
N GLY A 61 -6.86 3.75 5.31
CA GLY A 61 -7.92 3.77 6.32
C GLY A 61 -9.19 3.15 5.75
N GLY A 62 -9.91 2.42 6.58
CA GLY A 62 -11.13 1.77 6.15
C GLY A 62 -12.10 1.45 7.26
N TYR A 63 -13.27 1.01 6.81
CA TYR A 63 -14.42 0.70 7.63
C TYR A 63 -15.12 -0.54 7.10
N ILE A 64 -15.46 -1.44 8.01
CA ILE A 64 -16.24 -2.64 7.74
C ILE A 64 -17.54 -2.54 8.54
N HIS A 65 -18.67 -2.73 7.86
CA HIS A 65 -19.98 -2.79 8.48
C HIS A 65 -20.62 -4.15 8.23
N THR A 66 -21.07 -4.81 9.30
CA THR A 66 -21.90 -6.01 9.21
C THR A 66 -23.37 -5.60 9.21
N PHE A 67 -24.05 -5.81 8.08
CA PHE A 67 -25.48 -5.55 7.95
C PHE A 67 -26.31 -6.57 8.73
N PHE A 68 -25.98 -7.86 8.58
CA PHE A 68 -26.57 -8.92 9.38
C PHE A 68 -25.61 -10.08 9.57
N LYS A 69 -25.82 -10.78 10.68
CA LYS A 69 -25.14 -12.03 11.02
C LYS A 69 -26.18 -12.98 11.61
N ASN A 70 -26.37 -14.13 10.98
CA ASN A 70 -27.32 -15.14 11.44
C ASN A 70 -26.72 -16.55 11.23
N PRO A 71 -26.75 -17.44 12.24
CA PRO A 71 -26.21 -18.79 12.11
C PRO A 71 -26.85 -19.63 11.00
N ASN A 72 -28.12 -19.39 10.66
CA ASN A 72 -28.87 -20.16 9.65
C ASN A 72 -28.84 -19.53 8.26
N TYR A 73 -28.58 -18.22 8.16
CA TYR A 73 -28.64 -17.46 6.90
C TYR A 73 -27.31 -16.83 6.47
N GLY A 74 -26.27 -16.98 7.27
CA GLY A 74 -24.93 -16.45 6.97
C GLY A 74 -24.73 -15.01 7.43
N THR A 75 -23.73 -14.35 6.84
CA THR A 75 -23.31 -12.99 7.21
C THR A 75 -23.16 -12.12 5.99
N LEU A 76 -23.74 -10.93 6.01
CA LEU A 76 -23.55 -9.89 5.00
C LEU A 76 -22.74 -8.73 5.58
N ILE A 77 -21.63 -8.41 4.94
CA ILE A 77 -20.78 -7.28 5.30
C ILE A 77 -20.51 -6.39 4.08
N VAL A 78 -20.30 -5.11 4.34
CA VAL A 78 -19.68 -4.16 3.40
C VAL A 78 -18.37 -3.66 3.96
N LEU A 79 -17.45 -3.38 3.05
CA LEU A 79 -16.15 -2.80 3.36
C LEU A 79 -15.91 -1.60 2.45
N GLY A 80 -15.33 -0.56 3.03
CA GLY A 80 -14.79 0.59 2.32
C GLY A 80 -13.38 0.86 2.79
N GLN A 81 -12.49 1.17 1.87
CA GLN A 81 -11.10 1.51 2.13
C GLN A 81 -10.67 2.65 1.22
N TYR A 82 -9.90 3.56 1.78
CA TYR A 82 -9.20 4.61 1.07
C TYR A 82 -7.70 4.47 1.35
N ALA A 83 -6.88 4.63 0.32
CA ALA A 83 -5.42 4.63 0.42
C ALA A 83 -4.84 5.86 -0.29
N TYR A 84 -3.89 6.51 0.37
CA TYR A 84 -3.06 7.55 -0.21
C TYR A 84 -1.65 6.99 -0.38
N VAL A 85 -1.22 6.83 -1.63
CA VAL A 85 0.06 6.21 -1.98
C VAL A 85 0.98 7.28 -2.52
N THR A 86 2.20 7.34 -2.01
CA THR A 86 3.29 8.17 -2.54
C THR A 86 4.44 7.29 -3.00
N ARG A 87 5.11 7.71 -4.07
CA ARG A 87 6.32 7.05 -4.58
C ARG A 87 7.41 8.06 -4.87
N ALA A 88 8.64 7.70 -4.51
CA ALA A 88 9.84 8.42 -4.86
C ALA A 88 10.69 7.56 -5.80
N PRO A 89 10.86 7.94 -7.08
CA PRO A 89 11.72 7.23 -8.01
C PRO A 89 13.22 7.43 -7.75
N TRP A 90 14.05 6.55 -8.34
CA TRP A 90 15.51 6.70 -8.34
C TRP A 90 15.98 7.89 -9.17
N TYR A 91 15.30 8.14 -10.29
CA TYR A 91 15.48 9.31 -11.12
C TYR A 91 14.22 10.16 -11.10
N ARG A 92 14.42 11.47 -10.98
CA ARG A 92 13.37 12.48 -11.03
C ARG A 92 13.81 13.54 -12.03
N ALA A 93 12.92 13.94 -12.93
CA ALA A 93 13.24 15.01 -13.87
C ALA A 93 13.49 16.33 -13.10
N PRO A 94 14.44 17.18 -13.50
CA PRO A 94 14.71 18.45 -12.81
C PRO A 94 13.49 19.38 -12.68
N SER A 95 12.50 19.23 -13.56
CA SER A 95 11.22 19.96 -13.53
C SER A 95 10.23 19.47 -12.47
N ASP A 96 10.44 18.29 -11.87
CA ASP A 96 9.52 17.72 -10.89
C ASP A 96 9.74 18.34 -9.51
N THR A 97 8.73 19.03 -8.99
CA THR A 97 8.81 19.73 -7.70
C THR A 97 8.46 18.87 -6.48
N SER A 98 7.83 17.70 -6.66
CA SER A 98 7.42 16.80 -5.56
C SER A 98 7.37 15.32 -5.96
N ASP A 99 7.28 14.44 -4.96
CA ASP A 99 7.06 13.00 -5.20
C ASP A 99 5.67 12.77 -5.81
N ARG A 100 5.55 11.70 -6.60
CA ARG A 100 4.28 11.37 -7.25
C ARG A 100 3.38 10.66 -6.26
N HIS A 101 2.08 10.98 -6.31
CA HIS A 101 1.10 10.43 -5.40
C HIS A 101 -0.18 10.03 -6.15
N THR A 102 -0.95 9.12 -5.56
CA THR A 102 -2.24 8.71 -6.07
C THR A 102 -3.21 8.41 -4.92
N HIS A 103 -4.49 8.51 -5.23
CA HIS A 103 -5.60 8.18 -4.35
C HIS A 103 -6.26 6.89 -4.86
N MET A 104 -6.45 5.93 -3.97
CA MET A 104 -7.11 4.67 -4.29
C MET A 104 -8.32 4.49 -3.37
N VAL A 105 -9.46 4.11 -3.96
CA VAL A 105 -10.68 3.77 -3.21
C VAL A 105 -11.04 2.34 -3.56
N PHE A 106 -11.28 1.53 -2.54
CA PHE A 106 -11.74 0.16 -2.67
C PHE A 106 -13.04 -0.01 -1.89
N GLY A 107 -14.02 -0.66 -2.52
CA GLY A 107 -15.30 -0.97 -1.92
C GLY A 107 -15.69 -2.39 -2.25
N GLY A 108 -16.32 -3.08 -1.30
CA GLY A 108 -16.71 -4.47 -1.48
C GLY A 108 -17.92 -4.87 -0.65
N VAL A 109 -18.68 -5.82 -1.19
CA VAL A 109 -19.71 -6.55 -0.47
C VAL A 109 -19.21 -7.98 -0.32
N ARG A 110 -19.33 -8.55 0.87
CA ARG A 110 -19.01 -9.96 1.10
C ARG A 110 -20.19 -10.63 1.79
N PHE A 111 -20.65 -11.72 1.20
CA PHE A 111 -21.60 -12.64 1.81
C PHE A 111 -20.89 -13.94 2.16
N THR A 112 -21.05 -14.39 3.40
CA THR A 112 -20.44 -15.63 3.91
C THR A 112 -21.56 -16.61 4.26
N LEU A 113 -21.52 -17.80 3.65
CA LEU A 113 -22.49 -18.87 3.90
C LEU A 113 -22.33 -19.45 5.32
N PRO A 114 -23.39 -20.04 5.91
CA PRO A 114 -23.33 -20.79 7.17
C PRO A 114 -22.31 -21.91 7.18
#